data_AF-A0A2V5NEX1-F1
#
_entry.id   AF-A0A2V5NEX1-F1
#
_cell.length_a   1.000
_cell.length_b   1.000
_cell.length_c   1.000
_cell.angle_alpha   90.00
_cell.angle_beta   90.00
_cell.angle_gamma   90.00
#
_symmetry.space_group_name_H-M   'P 1'
#
loop_
_entity.id
_entity.type
_entity.pdbx_description
1 polymer ?
#
loop_
_entity_poly.entity_id
_entity_poly.type
_entity_poly.pdbx_seq_one_letter_code
_entity_poly.pdbx_strand_id
1 'polypeptide(L)'
;MFTTIYLPDFYLQAALRHQSDLFGKPVALLDDQEKKAVIIQLNAVAEKTGVRVGMTPSQGLARYLDLVIKVRSHSQEHLLQEILLHFAGTLAPYAEATGPGISTVQFTDTRNVMAKVSYVVEQLGDSEIVAQAGIAPTPDASFLAAHLARPVLQIDNAGEFLAALPIEVLAIA
;
A
#
# COMPACT_ATOMS: atom_id res chain seq x y z
N MET A 1 -7.72 -18.43 -9.27
CA MET A 1 -6.72 -17.36 -9.48
C MET A 1 -7.15 -16.18 -8.64
N PHE A 2 -6.22 -15.55 -7.96
CA PHE A 2 -6.45 -14.40 -7.08
C PHE A 2 -5.62 -13.22 -7.56
N THR A 3 -6.09 -12.01 -7.25
CA THR A 3 -5.25 -10.83 -7.27
C THR A 3 -5.39 -10.09 -5.94
N THR A 4 -4.30 -9.56 -5.43
CA THR A 4 -4.32 -8.58 -4.34
C THR A 4 -3.91 -7.24 -4.91
N ILE A 5 -4.73 -6.21 -4.71
CA ILE A 5 -4.37 -4.81 -4.94
C ILE A 5 -3.87 -4.25 -3.61
N TYR A 6 -2.70 -3.64 -3.64
CA TYR A 6 -1.99 -3.09 -2.48
C TYR A 6 -1.68 -1.61 -2.73
N LEU A 7 -2.08 -0.76 -1.79
CA LEU A 7 -1.74 0.66 -1.77
C LEU A 7 -0.55 0.86 -0.82
N PRO A 8 0.71 0.94 -1.32
CA PRO A 8 1.86 1.21 -0.47
C PRO A 8 1.71 2.52 0.29
N ASP A 9 2.22 2.58 1.52
CA ASP A 9 2.15 3.76 2.38
C ASP A 9 0.70 4.33 2.51
N PHE A 10 -0.30 3.45 2.62
CA PHE A 10 -1.74 3.80 2.59
C PHE A 10 -2.13 5.04 3.40
N TYR A 11 -1.77 5.12 4.69
CA TYR A 11 -2.13 6.26 5.54
C TYR A 11 -1.45 7.55 5.07
N LEU A 12 -0.21 7.45 4.59
CA LEU A 12 0.53 8.57 4.04
C LEU A 12 -0.09 9.04 2.72
N GLN A 13 -0.46 8.13 1.82
CA GLN A 13 -1.18 8.48 0.60
C GLN A 13 -2.50 9.19 0.92
N ALA A 14 -3.30 8.65 1.84
CA ALA A 14 -4.55 9.27 2.28
C ALA A 14 -4.33 10.70 2.82
N ALA A 15 -3.28 10.92 3.59
CA ALA A 15 -2.97 12.24 4.15
C ALA A 15 -2.39 13.24 3.12
N LEU A 16 -1.67 12.76 2.10
CA LEU A 16 -0.88 13.62 1.20
C LEU A 16 -1.46 13.80 -0.21
N ARG A 17 -2.40 12.95 -0.65
CA ARG A 17 -2.93 12.94 -2.03
C ARG A 17 -3.33 14.32 -2.55
N HIS A 18 -3.92 15.17 -1.71
CA HIS A 18 -4.35 16.53 -2.09
C HIS A 18 -3.40 17.64 -1.64
N GLN A 19 -2.13 17.32 -1.35
CA GLN A 19 -1.13 18.27 -0.84
C GLN A 19 0.10 18.29 -1.75
N SER A 20 -0.07 18.84 -2.95
CA SER A 20 0.99 18.99 -3.96
C SER A 20 2.25 19.70 -3.43
N ASP A 21 2.09 20.64 -2.50
CA ASP A 21 3.20 21.38 -1.86
C ASP A 21 4.17 20.51 -1.05
N LEU A 22 3.77 19.28 -0.72
CA LEU A 22 4.56 18.31 0.03
C LEU A 22 5.23 17.26 -0.87
N PHE A 23 5.01 17.31 -2.18
CA PHE A 23 5.65 16.42 -3.12
C PHE A 23 7.18 16.56 -3.05
N GLY A 24 7.88 15.45 -2.89
CA GLY A 24 9.34 15.41 -2.78
C GLY A 24 9.93 15.91 -1.45
N LYS A 25 9.11 16.41 -0.51
CA LYS A 25 9.59 16.78 0.82
C LYS A 25 9.67 15.55 1.74
N PRO A 26 10.57 15.52 2.73
CA PRO A 26 10.57 14.48 3.75
C PRO A 26 9.34 14.67 4.66
N VAL A 27 8.43 13.70 4.62
CA VAL A 27 7.19 13.72 5.39
C VAL A 27 7.10 12.50 6.29
N ALA A 28 6.68 12.71 7.53
CA ALA A 28 6.32 11.68 8.49
C ALA A 28 4.88 11.88 8.98
N LEU A 29 4.19 10.77 9.23
CA LEU A 29 2.81 10.72 9.69
C LEU A 29 2.75 10.23 11.13
N LEU A 30 1.92 10.88 11.95
CA LEU A 30 1.62 10.49 13.32
C LEU A 30 0.19 9.97 13.44
N ASP A 31 -0.02 9.11 14.44
CA ASP A 31 -1.32 8.89 15.02
C ASP A 31 -1.49 9.78 16.25
N ASP A 32 -2.51 10.65 16.24
CA ASP A 32 -2.83 11.57 17.33
C ASP A 32 -3.85 11.01 18.33
N GLN A 33 -4.46 9.84 18.04
CA GLN A 33 -5.38 9.17 18.96
C GLN A 33 -4.66 8.22 19.92
N GLU A 34 -3.43 7.85 19.60
CA GLU A 34 -2.59 7.01 20.45
C GLU A 34 -2.02 7.79 21.64
N LYS A 35 -1.93 7.14 22.81
CA LYS A 35 -1.37 7.76 24.03
C LYS A 35 0.06 8.27 23.83
N LYS A 36 0.79 7.71 22.88
CA LYS A 36 2.15 8.10 22.52
C LYS A 36 2.18 8.44 21.03
N ALA A 37 2.27 9.73 20.72
CA ALA A 37 2.46 10.20 19.35
C ALA A 37 3.84 9.76 18.83
N VAL A 38 3.84 8.72 18.00
CA VAL A 38 5.02 8.22 17.29
C VAL A 38 4.78 8.28 15.79
N ILE A 39 5.86 8.31 15.02
CA ILE A 39 5.84 8.20 13.56
C ILE A 39 5.34 6.80 13.19
N ILE A 40 4.21 6.72 12.50
CA ILE A 40 3.59 5.46 12.06
C ILE A 40 3.90 5.13 10.60
N GLN A 41 4.10 6.15 9.75
CA GLN A 41 4.52 6.03 8.36
C GLN A 41 5.36 7.22 7.95
N LEU A 42 6.20 7.08 6.93
CA LEU A 42 7.04 8.13 6.38
C LEU A 42 7.40 7.82 4.93
N ASN A 43 7.63 8.83 4.10
CA ASN A 43 8.01 8.60 2.71
C ASN A 43 9.50 8.25 2.57
N ALA A 44 9.87 7.68 1.42
CA ALA A 44 11.26 7.31 1.11
C ALA A 44 12.24 8.50 1.23
N VAL A 45 11.79 9.75 1.08
CA VAL A 45 12.64 10.93 1.27
C VAL A 45 12.98 11.13 2.75
N ALA A 46 11.99 11.04 3.65
CA ALA A 46 12.21 11.08 5.10
C ALA A 46 13.03 9.88 5.59
N GLU A 47 12.86 8.70 5.00
CA GLU A 47 13.63 7.53 5.41
C GLU A 47 15.14 7.73 5.16
N LYS A 48 15.49 8.33 4.02
CA LYS A 48 16.88 8.62 3.62
C LYS A 48 17.57 9.63 4.55
N THR A 49 16.83 10.45 5.29
CA THR A 49 17.40 11.38 6.27
C THR A 49 17.65 10.74 7.65
N GLY A 50 17.37 9.44 7.78
CA GLY A 50 17.59 8.69 9.02
C GLY A 50 16.40 8.67 9.97
N VAL A 51 15.25 9.24 9.58
CA VAL A 51 13.99 9.11 10.30
C VAL A 51 13.46 7.68 10.16
N ARG A 52 12.86 7.14 11.22
CA ARG A 52 12.30 5.76 11.24
C ARG A 52 10.93 5.75 11.91
N VAL A 53 10.12 4.77 11.52
CA VAL A 53 8.86 4.43 12.21
C VAL A 53 9.16 4.10 13.68
N GLY A 54 8.25 4.50 14.58
CA GLY A 54 8.38 4.35 16.03
C GLY A 54 9.13 5.49 16.73
N MET A 55 9.83 6.36 16.00
CA MET A 55 10.42 7.58 16.57
C MET A 55 9.33 8.57 17.02
N THR A 56 9.58 9.31 18.09
CA THR A 56 8.74 10.48 18.44
C THR A 56 8.98 11.63 17.46
N PRO A 57 8.06 12.61 17.34
CA PRO A 57 8.26 13.84 16.56
C PRO A 57 9.61 14.51 16.82
N SER A 58 9.99 14.66 18.10
CA SER A 58 11.27 15.27 18.49
C SER A 58 12.47 14.43 18.05
N GLN A 59 12.37 13.09 18.11
CA GLN A 59 13.43 12.20 17.60
C GLN A 59 13.57 12.29 16.08
N GLY A 60 12.46 12.40 15.34
CA GLY A 60 12.46 12.62 13.90
C GLY A 60 13.11 13.95 13.52
N LEU A 61 12.71 15.05 14.17
CA LEU A 61 13.27 16.38 13.95
C LEU A 61 14.76 16.47 14.32
N ALA A 62 15.21 15.68 15.30
CA ALA A 62 16.63 15.57 15.63
C ALA A 62 17.45 14.88 14.52
N ARG A 63 16.84 14.07 13.64
CA ARG A 63 17.49 13.51 12.45
C ARG A 63 17.49 14.48 11.29
N TYR A 64 16.38 15.19 11.11
CA TYR A 64 16.21 16.14 10.02
C TYR A 64 15.28 17.28 10.44
N LEU A 65 15.83 18.49 10.56
CA LEU A 65 15.12 19.64 11.12
C LEU A 65 13.91 20.07 10.25
N ASP A 66 14.02 19.94 8.93
CA ASP A 66 12.95 20.31 7.99
C ASP A 66 11.97 19.16 7.73
N LEU A 67 11.89 18.18 8.65
CA LEU A 67 10.93 17.07 8.55
C LEU A 67 9.51 17.61 8.69
N VAL A 68 8.69 17.40 7.67
CA VAL A 68 7.28 17.77 7.73
C VAL A 68 6.51 16.70 8.49
N ILE A 69 5.88 17.10 9.58
CA ILE A 69 5.07 16.21 10.41
C ILE A 69 3.60 16.44 10.09
N LYS A 70 2.90 15.35 9.77
CA LYS A 70 1.47 15.33 9.51
C LYS A 70 0.77 14.36 10.46
N VAL A 71 -0.52 14.55 10.60
CA VAL A 71 -1.39 13.65 11.36
C VAL A 71 -2.22 12.86 10.37
N ARG A 72 -2.47 11.59 10.70
CA ARG A 72 -3.34 10.71 9.93
C ARG A 72 -4.74 11.30 9.75
N SER A 73 -5.41 10.97 8.66
CA SER A 73 -6.72 11.53 8.33
C SER A 73 -7.70 10.40 8.09
N HIS A 74 -8.37 9.98 9.16
CA HIS A 74 -9.35 8.88 9.14
C HIS A 74 -10.43 9.04 8.06
N SER A 75 -10.89 10.27 7.80
CA SER A 75 -11.87 10.52 6.74
C SER A 75 -11.29 10.28 5.34
N GLN A 76 -10.05 10.68 5.10
CA GLN A 76 -9.36 10.42 3.82
C GLN A 76 -8.98 8.96 3.66
N GLU A 77 -8.60 8.29 4.76
CA GLU A 77 -8.33 6.84 4.79
C GLU A 77 -9.58 6.06 4.38
N HIS A 78 -10.73 6.38 4.97
CA HIS A 78 -12.00 5.76 4.61
C HIS A 78 -12.35 5.98 3.13
N LEU A 79 -12.21 7.21 2.62
CA LEU A 79 -12.46 7.51 1.20
C LEU A 79 -11.51 6.73 0.28
N LEU A 80 -10.23 6.63 0.63
CA LEU A 80 -9.24 5.91 -0.16
C LEU A 80 -9.54 4.40 -0.18
N GLN A 81 -9.98 3.83 0.95
CA GLN A 81 -10.40 2.44 1.05
C GLN A 81 -11.65 2.16 0.18
N GLU A 82 -12.64 3.05 0.18
CA GLU A 82 -13.83 2.91 -0.66
C GLU A 82 -13.50 2.97 -2.15
N ILE A 83 -12.57 3.85 -2.56
CA ILE A 83 -12.07 3.90 -3.93
C ILE A 83 -11.41 2.57 -4.31
N LEU A 84 -10.55 2.03 -3.45
CA LEU A 84 -9.91 0.74 -3.67
C LEU A 84 -10.94 -0.38 -3.87
N LEU A 85 -11.95 -0.45 -2.99
CA LEU A 85 -13.01 -1.46 -3.07
C LEU A 85 -13.87 -1.31 -4.34
N HIS A 86 -14.16 -0.08 -4.76
CA HIS A 86 -14.86 0.17 -6.01
C HIS A 86 -14.09 -0.43 -7.20
N PHE A 87 -12.78 -0.14 -7.30
CA PHE A 87 -11.93 -0.68 -8.36
C PHE A 87 -11.78 -2.20 -8.28
N ALA A 88 -11.60 -2.76 -7.08
CA ALA A 88 -11.52 -4.21 -6.87
C ALA A 88 -12.81 -4.90 -7.35
N GLY A 89 -13.99 -4.34 -7.04
CA GLY A 89 -15.28 -4.85 -7.46
C GLY A 89 -15.51 -4.82 -8.99
N THR A 90 -14.77 -3.99 -9.73
CA THR A 90 -14.83 -3.98 -11.21
C THR A 90 -14.12 -5.18 -11.84
N LEU A 91 -13.20 -5.83 -11.12
CA LEU A 91 -12.45 -6.98 -11.62
C LEU A 91 -13.26 -8.28 -11.54
N ALA A 92 -13.91 -8.53 -10.41
CA ALA A 92 -14.73 -9.70 -10.15
C ALA A 92 -15.68 -9.45 -8.96
N PRO A 93 -16.79 -10.22 -8.85
CA PRO A 93 -17.75 -10.04 -7.76
C PRO A 93 -17.24 -10.50 -6.38
N TYR A 94 -16.16 -11.29 -6.34
CA TYR A 94 -15.60 -11.83 -5.10
C TYR A 94 -14.40 -10.98 -4.67
N ALA A 95 -14.67 -9.78 -4.16
CA ALA A 95 -13.68 -8.85 -3.64
C ALA A 95 -13.84 -8.66 -2.12
N GLU A 96 -12.74 -8.65 -1.39
CA GLU A 96 -12.70 -8.48 0.06
C GLU A 96 -11.72 -7.37 0.45
N ALA A 97 -12.07 -6.55 1.44
CA ALA A 97 -11.12 -5.69 2.14
C ALA A 97 -10.37 -6.53 3.17
N THR A 98 -9.12 -6.88 2.87
CA THR A 98 -8.29 -7.76 3.70
C THR A 98 -7.36 -6.99 4.64
N GLY A 99 -7.29 -5.66 4.50
CA GLY A 99 -6.55 -4.76 5.38
C GLY A 99 -6.58 -3.31 4.88
N PRO A 100 -6.01 -2.35 5.65
CA PRO A 100 -5.91 -0.95 5.23
C PRO A 100 -5.11 -0.80 3.94
N GLY A 101 -5.75 -0.31 2.87
CA GLY A 101 -5.13 -0.19 1.56
C GLY A 101 -4.92 -1.53 0.85
N ILE A 102 -5.60 -2.61 1.29
CA ILE A 102 -5.46 -3.95 0.71
C ILE A 102 -6.83 -4.48 0.32
N SER A 103 -6.95 -4.96 -0.90
CA SER A 103 -8.11 -5.72 -1.35
C SER A 103 -7.70 -6.96 -2.12
N THR A 104 -8.28 -8.11 -1.76
CA THR A 104 -8.04 -9.39 -2.43
C THR A 104 -9.28 -9.77 -3.22
N VAL A 105 -9.09 -10.17 -4.47
CA VAL A 105 -10.14 -10.51 -5.43
C VAL A 105 -9.93 -11.92 -5.96
N GLN A 106 -10.99 -12.72 -5.94
CA GLN A 106 -11.01 -14.05 -6.53
C GLN A 106 -11.64 -14.03 -7.92
N PHE A 107 -10.93 -14.55 -8.91
CA PHE A 107 -11.45 -14.72 -10.27
C PHE A 107 -12.06 -16.11 -10.47
N THR A 108 -13.29 -16.14 -10.98
CA THR A 108 -13.90 -17.34 -11.57
C THR A 108 -13.52 -17.51 -13.05
N ASP A 109 -13.31 -16.40 -13.76
CA ASP A 109 -12.81 -16.36 -15.14
C ASP A 109 -11.39 -15.78 -15.18
N THR A 110 -10.43 -16.60 -15.59
CA THR A 110 -9.00 -16.25 -15.61
C THR A 110 -8.52 -15.66 -16.93
N ARG A 111 -9.41 -15.44 -17.90
CA ARG A 111 -9.04 -14.82 -19.17
C ARG A 111 -8.62 -13.37 -18.95
N ASN A 112 -7.45 -13.02 -19.49
CA ASN A 112 -6.91 -11.67 -19.51
C ASN A 112 -6.78 -11.01 -18.11
N VAL A 113 -6.58 -11.79 -17.04
CA VAL A 113 -6.47 -11.25 -15.67
C VAL A 113 -5.38 -10.18 -15.57
N MET A 114 -4.18 -10.45 -16.11
CA MET A 114 -3.08 -9.47 -16.14
C MET A 114 -3.53 -8.14 -16.75
N ALA A 115 -4.14 -8.16 -17.94
CA ALA A 115 -4.56 -6.93 -18.62
C ALA A 115 -5.63 -6.16 -17.81
N LYS A 116 -6.60 -6.86 -17.21
CA LYS A 116 -7.64 -6.23 -16.38
C LYS A 116 -7.04 -5.58 -15.12
N VAL A 117 -6.13 -6.28 -14.45
CA VAL A 117 -5.47 -5.80 -13.24
C VAL A 117 -4.55 -4.63 -13.54
N SER A 118 -3.74 -4.70 -14.60
CA SER A 118 -2.89 -3.58 -15.04
C SER A 118 -3.72 -2.35 -15.36
N TYR A 119 -4.86 -2.50 -16.03
CA TYR A 119 -5.77 -1.39 -16.32
C TYR A 119 -6.31 -0.75 -15.03
N VAL A 120 -6.73 -1.54 -14.04
CA VAL A 120 -7.19 -1.00 -12.74
C VAL A 120 -6.08 -0.25 -12.02
N VAL A 121 -4.86 -0.77 -12.02
CA VAL A 121 -3.69 -0.09 -11.41
C VAL A 121 -3.39 1.23 -12.12
N GLU A 122 -3.51 1.28 -13.45
CA GLU A 122 -3.36 2.52 -14.23
C GLU A 122 -4.46 3.55 -13.89
N GLN A 123 -5.73 3.13 -13.78
CA GLN A 123 -6.84 4.01 -13.41
C GLN A 123 -6.72 4.57 -11.97
N LEU A 124 -6.17 3.78 -11.05
CA LEU A 124 -5.79 4.27 -9.73
C LEU A 124 -4.68 5.33 -9.83
N GLY A 125 -3.69 5.09 -10.69
CA GLY A 125 -2.63 6.06 -11.00
C GLY A 125 -3.14 7.38 -11.56
N ASP A 126 -4.10 7.35 -12.50
CA ASP A 126 -4.79 8.52 -13.05
C ASP A 126 -5.51 9.33 -11.96
N SER A 127 -5.88 8.67 -10.87
CA SER A 127 -6.52 9.26 -9.69
C SER A 127 -5.51 9.72 -8.63
N GLU A 128 -4.21 9.78 -8.93
CA GLU A 128 -3.12 10.11 -8.00
C GLU A 128 -2.99 9.11 -6.84
N ILE A 129 -3.35 7.84 -7.07
CA ILE A 129 -3.21 6.74 -6.10
C ILE A 129 -2.13 5.79 -6.60
N VAL A 130 -1.05 5.66 -5.84
CA VAL A 130 -0.04 4.64 -6.09
C VAL A 130 -0.60 3.29 -5.65
N ALA A 131 -0.72 2.38 -6.62
CA ALA A 131 -1.18 1.01 -6.40
C ALA A 131 -0.19 0.01 -7.00
N GLN A 132 -0.13 -1.15 -6.37
CA GLN A 132 0.58 -2.33 -6.82
C GLN A 132 -0.40 -3.50 -6.83
N ALA A 133 -0.14 -4.52 -7.65
CA ALA A 133 -0.96 -5.71 -7.65
C ALA A 133 -0.16 -7.00 -7.86
N GLY A 134 -0.53 -8.03 -7.11
CA GLY A 134 0.00 -9.37 -7.25
C GLY A 134 -1.09 -10.31 -7.76
N ILE A 135 -0.77 -11.17 -8.72
CA ILE A 135 -1.67 -12.20 -9.27
C ILE A 135 -1.06 -13.56 -8.96
N ALA A 136 -1.82 -14.48 -8.36
CA ALA A 136 -1.32 -15.80 -8.02
C ALA A 136 -2.42 -16.88 -7.86
N PRO A 137 -2.07 -18.18 -7.81
CA PRO A 137 -3.03 -19.26 -7.64
C PRO A 137 -3.72 -19.28 -6.27
N THR A 138 -3.08 -18.70 -5.24
CA THR A 138 -3.58 -18.63 -3.85
C THR A 138 -3.65 -17.17 -3.36
N PRO A 139 -4.52 -16.84 -2.40
CA PRO A 139 -4.64 -15.48 -1.85
C PRO A 139 -3.32 -15.01 -1.21
N ASP A 140 -2.67 -15.86 -0.41
CA ASP A 140 -1.42 -15.51 0.28
C ASP A 140 -0.28 -15.23 -0.71
N ALA A 141 -0.16 -16.04 -1.77
CA ALA A 141 0.83 -15.78 -2.81
C ALA A 141 0.53 -14.49 -3.58
N SER A 142 -0.74 -14.16 -3.81
CA SER A 142 -1.12 -12.92 -4.48
C SER A 142 -0.83 -11.69 -3.60
N PHE A 143 -1.04 -11.82 -2.30
CA PHE A 143 -0.71 -10.79 -1.32
C PHE A 143 0.80 -10.51 -1.27
N LEU A 144 1.62 -11.55 -1.17
CA LEU A 144 3.07 -11.41 -1.17
C LEU A 144 3.60 -10.90 -2.51
N ALA A 145 3.04 -11.37 -3.63
CA ALA A 145 3.38 -10.85 -4.94
C ALA A 145 3.06 -9.36 -5.08
N ALA A 146 1.96 -8.87 -4.49
CA ALA A 146 1.57 -7.47 -4.53
C ALA A 146 2.60 -6.56 -3.86
N HIS A 147 3.18 -6.99 -2.72
CA HIS A 147 4.22 -6.25 -2.00
C HIS A 147 5.58 -6.21 -2.73
N LEU A 148 5.81 -7.14 -3.66
CA LEU A 148 7.03 -7.20 -4.48
C LEU A 148 6.82 -6.62 -5.90
N ALA A 149 5.59 -6.26 -6.25
CA ALA A 149 5.23 -5.87 -7.60
C ALA A 149 5.74 -4.48 -7.99
N ARG A 150 6.05 -4.32 -9.29
CA ARG A 150 6.38 -3.03 -9.90
C ARG A 150 5.80 -2.90 -11.33
N PRO A 151 4.58 -2.37 -11.52
CA PRO A 151 3.52 -2.22 -10.52
C PRO A 151 2.66 -3.49 -10.40
N VAL A 152 2.70 -4.40 -11.38
CA VAL A 152 1.96 -5.67 -11.36
C VAL A 152 2.93 -6.85 -11.47
N LEU A 153 2.72 -7.89 -10.66
CA LEU A 153 3.49 -9.12 -10.68
C LEU A 153 2.56 -10.33 -10.74
N GLN A 154 2.77 -11.22 -11.71
CA GLN A 154 2.07 -12.50 -11.79
C GLN A 154 3.00 -13.65 -11.42
N ILE A 155 2.50 -14.53 -10.57
CA ILE A 155 3.15 -15.76 -10.13
C ILE A 155 2.27 -16.93 -10.58
N ASP A 156 2.82 -17.88 -11.32
CA ASP A 156 2.06 -19.07 -11.74
C ASP A 156 2.28 -20.27 -10.79
N ASN A 157 3.47 -20.35 -10.18
CA ASN A 157 3.84 -21.41 -9.24
C ASN A 157 4.10 -20.85 -7.85
N ALA A 158 3.09 -20.93 -6.97
CA ALA A 158 3.20 -20.44 -5.60
C ALA A 158 4.29 -21.15 -4.79
N GLY A 159 4.51 -22.45 -5.00
CA GLY A 159 5.49 -23.22 -4.23
C GLY A 159 6.92 -22.77 -4.51
N GLU A 160 7.26 -22.60 -5.79
CA GLU A 160 8.57 -22.11 -6.21
C GLU A 160 8.82 -20.67 -5.76
N PHE A 161 7.80 -19.81 -5.90
CA PHE A 161 7.87 -18.42 -5.43
C PHE A 161 8.11 -18.34 -3.93
N LEU A 162 7.31 -19.05 -3.12
CA LEU A 162 7.44 -19.04 -1.66
C LEU A 162 8.76 -19.63 -1.17
N ALA A 163 9.28 -20.66 -1.86
CA ALA A 163 10.55 -21.29 -1.49
C ALA A 163 11.76 -20.34 -1.60
N ALA A 164 11.69 -19.30 -2.44
CA ALA A 164 12.74 -18.32 -2.61
C ALA A 164 12.65 -17.12 -1.66
N LEU A 165 11.54 -16.98 -0.91
CA LEU A 165 11.31 -15.83 -0.04
C LEU A 165 11.94 -16.04 1.35
N PRO A 166 12.57 -15.00 1.92
CA PRO A 166 12.99 -15.02 3.32
C PRO A 166 11.79 -15.18 4.26
N ILE A 167 12.01 -15.83 5.41
CA ILE A 167 10.94 -16.08 6.39
C ILE A 167 10.35 -14.79 6.97
N GLU A 168 11.13 -13.71 6.97
CA GLU A 168 10.74 -12.38 7.41
C GLU A 168 9.56 -11.82 6.59
N VAL A 169 9.34 -12.32 5.38
CA VAL A 169 8.21 -11.93 4.53
C VAL A 169 6.86 -12.34 5.16
N LEU A 170 6.84 -13.34 6.05
CA LEU A 170 5.65 -13.69 6.82
C LEU A 170 5.23 -12.60 7.83
N ALA A 171 6.13 -11.69 8.20
CA ALA A 171 5.79 -10.57 9.09
C ALA A 171 5.07 -9.43 8.35
N ILE A 172 4.99 -9.49 7.01
CA ILE A 172 4.22 -8.57 6.19
C ILE A 172 2.73 -9.00 6.16
N ALA A 173 2.47 -10.30 6.33
CA ALA A 173 1.15 -10.92 6.25
C ALA A 173 0.31 -10.76 7.53
#